data_AF-A0A1H3DQW0-F1
#
_entry.id   AF-A0A1H3DQW0-F1
#
_cell.length_a   1.000
_cell.length_b   1.000
_cell.length_c   1.000
_cell.angle_alpha   90.00
_cell.angle_beta   90.00
_cell.angle_gamma   90.00
#
_symmetry.space_group_name_H-M   'P 1'
#
loop_
_entity.id
_entity.type
_entity.pdbx_description
1 polymer ?
#
loop_
_entity_poly.entity_id
_entity_poly.type
_entity_poly.pdbx_seq_one_letter_code
_entity_poly.pdbx_strand_id
1 'polypeptide(L)'
;MDDIKDNHFTDSELEELTDLYNAMLTMKDSAEMHKFFVDLCSVNELHSLLHRWQIVRRIEQGKSYEEIIKEISPKEVTDEDKSKSEKKSTGRARGKARSSTKVSSTTISRVKKCLVNPEGGYRTALNRLDETSKDDNKDNKTQE
;
A
#
# COMPACT_ATOMS: atom_id res chain seq x y z
N MET A 1 6.88 1.09 -27.92
CA MET A 1 6.53 0.29 -26.72
C MET A 1 7.71 0.39 -25.80
N ASP A 2 7.49 0.67 -24.53
CA ASP A 2 8.58 0.64 -23.56
C ASP A 2 9.07 -0.80 -23.46
N ASP A 3 10.32 -1.07 -23.80
CA ASP A 3 10.91 -2.41 -23.74
C ASP A 3 11.15 -2.78 -22.28
N ILE A 4 10.10 -3.19 -21.56
CA ILE A 4 10.23 -3.81 -20.25
C ILE A 4 11.09 -5.07 -20.42
N LYS A 5 12.24 -5.13 -19.75
CA LYS A 5 13.13 -6.30 -19.80
C LYS A 5 13.17 -6.95 -18.44
N ASP A 6 12.42 -8.03 -18.28
CA ASP A 6 12.40 -8.82 -17.05
C ASP A 6 12.60 -10.31 -17.37
N ASN A 7 13.65 -10.90 -16.81
CA ASN A 7 14.03 -12.29 -17.08
C ASN A 7 13.19 -13.33 -16.31
N HIS A 8 12.23 -12.90 -15.49
CA HIS A 8 11.33 -13.81 -14.76
C HIS A 8 10.10 -14.19 -15.57
N PHE A 9 9.85 -13.55 -16.70
CA PHE A 9 8.69 -13.76 -17.56
C PHE A 9 9.13 -14.16 -18.98
N THR A 10 8.30 -14.96 -19.63
CA THR A 10 8.40 -15.21 -21.08
C THR A 10 7.94 -14.00 -21.89
N ASP A 11 8.28 -13.93 -23.18
CA ASP A 11 7.87 -12.83 -24.05
C ASP A 11 6.34 -12.67 -24.11
N SER A 12 5.59 -13.78 -24.10
CA SER A 12 4.12 -13.76 -24.08
C SER A 12 3.57 -13.25 -22.76
N GLU A 13 4.13 -13.69 -21.62
CA GLU A 13 3.71 -13.19 -20.29
C GLU A 13 4.04 -11.70 -20.13
N LEU A 14 5.13 -11.24 -20.74
CA LEU A 14 5.50 -9.83 -20.75
C LEU A 14 4.52 -8.97 -21.56
N GLU A 15 3.99 -9.48 -22.67
CA GLU A 15 2.94 -8.83 -23.44
C GLU A 15 1.65 -8.67 -22.60
N GLU A 16 1.21 -9.74 -21.95
CA GLU A 16 0.04 -9.73 -21.04
C GLU A 16 0.26 -8.82 -19.83
N LEU A 17 1.47 -8.82 -19.25
CA LEU A 17 1.84 -7.92 -18.15
C LEU A 17 1.83 -6.45 -18.58
N THR A 18 2.28 -6.18 -19.81
CA THR A 18 2.25 -4.83 -20.39
C THR A 18 0.81 -4.36 -20.59
N ASP A 19 -0.10 -5.25 -21.03
CA ASP A 19 -1.54 -4.94 -21.12
C ASP A 19 -2.13 -4.58 -19.75
N LEU A 20 -1.80 -5.35 -18.71
CA LEU A 20 -2.20 -5.02 -17.33
C LEU A 20 -1.71 -3.64 -16.89
N TYR A 21 -0.45 -3.28 -17.18
CA TYR A 21 0.06 -1.94 -16.85
C TYR A 21 -0.66 -0.84 -17.62
N ASN A 22 -0.95 -1.05 -18.91
CA ASN A 22 -1.71 -0.09 -19.70
C ASN A 22 -3.13 0.09 -19.14
N ALA A 23 -3.80 -0.99 -18.73
CA ALA A 23 -5.09 -0.91 -18.07
C ALA A 23 -5.02 -0.08 -16.77
N MET A 24 -4.01 -0.32 -15.91
CA MET A 24 -3.79 0.46 -14.69
C MET A 24 -3.55 1.95 -14.98
N LEU A 25 -2.80 2.28 -16.04
CA LEU A 25 -2.52 3.66 -16.44
C LEU A 25 -3.74 4.42 -16.98
N THR A 26 -4.83 3.72 -17.33
CA THR A 26 -6.07 4.37 -17.80
C THR A 26 -6.92 4.95 -16.66
N MET A 27 -6.70 4.50 -15.41
CA MET A 27 -7.45 4.96 -14.24
C MET A 27 -7.14 6.43 -13.94
N LYS A 28 -8.17 7.25 -13.78
CA LYS A 28 -8.02 8.71 -13.66
C LYS A 28 -7.87 9.19 -12.22
N ASP A 29 -8.42 8.44 -11.28
CA ASP A 29 -8.43 8.81 -9.87
C ASP A 29 -8.35 7.59 -8.93
N SER A 30 -8.24 7.87 -7.63
CA SER A 30 -8.13 6.83 -6.61
C SER A 30 -9.39 5.97 -6.46
N ALA A 31 -10.57 6.47 -6.83
CA ALA A 31 -11.81 5.73 -6.71
C ALA A 31 -11.96 4.70 -7.84
N GLU A 32 -11.62 5.05 -9.08
CA GLU A 32 -11.50 4.11 -10.20
C GLU A 32 -10.45 3.04 -9.89
N MET A 33 -9.25 3.47 -9.46
CA MET A 33 -8.17 2.57 -9.10
C MET A 33 -8.56 1.61 -7.96
N HIS A 34 -9.33 2.07 -6.96
CA HIS A 34 -9.82 1.20 -5.89
C HIS A 34 -10.76 0.11 -6.39
N LYS A 35 -11.71 0.45 -7.28
CA LYS A 35 -12.63 -0.54 -7.88
C LYS A 35 -11.83 -1.59 -8.65
N PHE A 36 -10.88 -1.14 -9.47
CA PHE A 36 -10.00 -2.02 -10.24
C PHE A 36 -9.23 -3.00 -9.34
N PHE A 37 -8.61 -2.51 -8.26
CA PHE A 37 -7.87 -3.40 -7.34
C PHE A 37 -8.76 -4.34 -6.52
N VAL A 38 -10.00 -3.98 -6.22
CA VAL A 38 -10.92 -4.89 -5.52
C VAL A 38 -11.36 -6.04 -6.42
N ASP A 39 -11.43 -5.82 -7.74
CA ASP A 39 -11.69 -6.89 -8.72
C ASP A 39 -10.43 -7.75 -8.94
N LEU A 40 -9.25 -7.13 -9.01
CA LEU A 40 -7.97 -7.80 -9.31
C LEU A 40 -7.36 -8.56 -8.12
N CYS A 41 -7.55 -8.06 -6.89
CA CYS A 41 -6.85 -8.55 -5.70
C CYS A 41 -7.83 -8.95 -4.60
N SER A 42 -7.45 -9.96 -3.82
CA SER A 42 -8.08 -10.22 -2.54
C SER A 42 -7.80 -9.08 -1.54
N VAL A 43 -8.64 -8.97 -0.51
CA VAL A 43 -8.48 -8.00 0.57
C VAL A 43 -7.10 -8.13 1.27
N ASN A 44 -6.57 -9.34 1.40
CA ASN A 44 -5.27 -9.59 2.02
C ASN A 44 -4.09 -9.13 1.14
N GLU A 45 -4.20 -9.27 -0.18
CA GLU A 45 -3.20 -8.77 -1.12
C GLU A 45 -3.21 -7.25 -1.14
N LEU A 46 -4.38 -6.62 -1.14
CA LEU A 46 -4.49 -5.16 -1.05
C LEU A 46 -3.88 -4.62 0.25
N HIS A 47 -4.14 -5.28 1.39
CA HIS A 47 -3.47 -4.94 2.65
C HIS A 47 -1.95 -5.12 2.56
N SER A 48 -1.47 -6.16 1.87
CA SER A 48 -0.04 -6.40 1.69
C SER A 48 0.63 -5.32 0.85
N LEU A 49 -0.02 -4.83 -0.21
CA LEU A 49 0.44 -3.68 -1.00
C LEU A 49 0.46 -2.41 -0.14
N LEU A 50 -0.61 -2.15 0.61
CA LEU A 50 -0.70 -1.00 1.52
C LEU A 50 0.41 -1.02 2.57
N HIS A 51 0.66 -2.16 3.21
CA HIS A 51 1.72 -2.28 4.22
C HIS A 51 3.09 -1.95 3.64
N ARG A 52 3.41 -2.42 2.42
CA ARG A 52 4.68 -2.08 1.75
C ARG A 52 4.80 -0.58 1.52
N TRP A 53 3.75 0.07 1.04
CA TRP A 53 3.73 1.52 0.87
C TRP A 53 3.87 2.27 2.20
N GLN A 54 3.18 1.84 3.25
CA GLN A 54 3.31 2.42 4.59
C GLN A 54 4.73 2.31 5.12
N ILE A 55 5.39 1.16 4.95
CA ILE A 55 6.80 0.98 5.33
C ILE A 55 7.68 2.02 4.62
N VAL A 56 7.52 2.19 3.29
CA VAL A 56 8.27 3.19 2.53
C VAL A 56 8.12 4.57 3.15
N ARG A 57 6.88 5.02 3.40
CA ARG A 57 6.62 6.33 4.00
C ARG A 57 7.26 6.52 5.37
N ARG A 58 7.33 5.47 6.21
CA ARG A 58 8.00 5.57 7.53
C ARG A 58 9.53 5.55 7.43
N ILE A 59 10.10 4.80 6.48
CA ILE A 59 11.55 4.81 6.26
C ILE A 59 12.00 6.22 5.85
N GLU A 60 11.25 6.88 4.96
CA GLU A 60 11.54 8.27 4.56
C GLU A 60 11.39 9.27 5.72
N GLN A 61 10.58 8.95 6.73
CA GLN A 61 10.48 9.71 7.98
C GLN A 61 11.62 9.43 8.98
N GLY A 62 12.59 8.58 8.63
CA GLY A 62 13.72 8.22 9.49
C GLY A 62 13.39 7.25 10.63
N LYS A 63 12.23 6.58 10.58
CA LYS A 63 11.81 5.67 11.67
C LYS A 63 12.62 4.37 11.68
N SER A 64 12.86 3.86 12.89
CA SER A 64 13.44 2.54 13.13
C SER A 64 12.47 1.42 12.77
N TYR A 65 12.99 0.19 12.60
CA TYR A 65 12.14 -0.95 12.23
C TYR A 65 11.12 -1.28 13.31
N GLU A 66 11.47 -1.08 14.59
CA GLU A 66 10.60 -1.33 15.73
C GLU A 66 9.38 -0.39 15.72
N GLU A 67 9.62 0.89 15.47
CA GLU A 67 8.56 1.90 15.33
C GLU A 67 7.64 1.59 14.15
N ILE A 68 8.22 1.22 13.00
CA ILE A 68 7.45 0.84 11.80
C ILE A 68 6.51 -0.33 12.11
N ILE A 69 7.01 -1.38 12.75
CA ILE A 69 6.19 -2.56 13.10
C ILE A 69 5.08 -2.16 14.06
N LYS A 70 5.40 -1.37 15.08
CA LYS A 70 4.43 -0.92 16.11
C LYS A 70 3.31 -0.06 15.52
N GLU A 71 3.60 0.77 14.54
CA GLU A 71 2.61 1.67 13.93
C GLU A 71 1.71 1.01 12.89
N ILE A 72 2.25 0.07 12.11
CA ILE A 72 1.50 -0.59 11.04
C ILE A 72 0.71 -1.78 11.58
N SER A 73 1.25 -2.47 12.58
CA SER A 73 0.52 -3.57 13.22
C SER A 73 -0.69 -3.01 13.95
N PRO A 74 -1.89 -3.59 13.79
CA PRO A 74 -3.06 -3.18 14.57
C PRO A 74 -2.71 -3.21 16.05
N LYS A 75 -3.12 -2.18 16.81
CA LYS A 75 -3.09 -2.26 18.27
C LYS A 75 -3.92 -3.47 18.66
N GLU A 76 -3.31 -4.42 19.36
CA GLU A 76 -4.07 -5.50 19.98
C GLU A 76 -5.18 -4.83 20.79
N VAL A 77 -6.41 -5.28 20.58
CA VAL A 77 -7.49 -4.96 21.49
C VAL A 77 -7.06 -5.61 22.79
N THR A 78 -6.53 -4.83 23.73
CA THR A 78 -6.28 -5.29 25.09
C THR A 78 -7.61 -5.85 25.59
N ASP A 79 -7.58 -7.07 26.11
CA ASP A 79 -8.75 -7.84 26.59
C ASP A 79 -9.51 -7.19 27.77
N GLU A 80 -9.37 -5.88 28.00
CA GLU A 80 -9.96 -5.15 29.12
C GLU A 80 -11.41 -4.68 28.87
N ASP A 81 -11.96 -4.82 27.65
CA ASP A 81 -13.35 -4.41 27.35
C ASP A 81 -14.31 -5.60 27.09
N LYS A 82 -14.14 -6.69 27.86
CA LYS A 82 -15.07 -7.85 27.88
C LYS A 82 -16.05 -7.84 29.06
N SER A 83 -16.24 -6.71 29.71
CA SER A 83 -17.15 -6.61 30.86
C SER A 83 -18.45 -5.90 30.47
N LYS A 84 -19.51 -6.69 30.30
CA LYS A 84 -20.95 -6.36 30.17
C LYS A 84 -21.48 -6.06 28.76
N SER A 85 -22.05 -7.07 28.13
CA SER A 85 -23.52 -7.22 28.10
C SER A 85 -23.93 -8.53 27.42
N GLU A 86 -24.67 -9.35 28.16
CA GLU A 86 -25.24 -10.63 27.75
C GLU A 86 -26.47 -10.48 26.81
N LYS A 87 -26.66 -11.52 25.98
CA LYS A 87 -27.93 -12.05 25.40
C LYS A 87 -28.68 -11.19 24.37
N LYS A 88 -28.65 -11.60 23.09
CA LYS A 88 -29.64 -12.49 22.43
C LYS A 88 -29.42 -12.56 20.90
N SER A 89 -29.87 -13.68 20.31
CA SER A 89 -30.24 -13.90 18.91
C SER A 89 -29.20 -14.54 17.96
N THR A 90 -29.47 -15.81 17.70
CA THR A 90 -29.13 -16.63 16.55
C THR A 90 -29.14 -15.88 15.22
N GLY A 91 -27.99 -15.86 14.56
CA GLY A 91 -27.80 -15.46 13.16
C GLY A 91 -26.38 -15.85 12.76
N ARG A 92 -26.24 -16.58 11.65
CA ARG A 92 -24.98 -17.13 11.14
C ARG A 92 -23.98 -15.98 10.94
N ALA A 93 -23.11 -15.74 11.93
CA ALA A 93 -22.09 -14.71 11.84
C ALA A 93 -21.07 -15.14 10.78
N ARG A 94 -21.16 -14.54 9.60
CA ARG A 94 -20.12 -14.59 8.57
C ARG A 94 -18.81 -14.22 9.26
N GLY A 95 -17.90 -15.19 9.35
CA GLY A 95 -16.68 -15.10 10.15
C GLY A 95 -15.96 -13.78 9.87
N LYS A 96 -15.79 -12.97 10.92
CA LYS A 96 -15.07 -11.70 10.87
C LYS A 96 -13.59 -12.02 10.73
N ALA A 97 -13.13 -12.26 9.52
CA ALA A 97 -11.70 -12.36 9.22
C ALA A 97 -11.08 -10.97 9.37
N ARG A 98 -10.77 -10.54 10.60
CA ARG A 98 -9.75 -9.50 10.81
C ARG A 98 -8.42 -10.18 10.54
N SER A 99 -8.00 -10.17 9.27
CA SER A 99 -6.65 -10.59 8.88
C SER A 99 -5.67 -9.55 9.42
N SER A 100 -5.22 -9.76 10.65
CA SER A 100 -4.15 -9.01 11.32
C SER A 100 -2.81 -9.38 10.69
N THR A 101 -2.61 -9.06 9.41
CA THR A 101 -1.35 -9.36 8.74
C THR A 101 -0.28 -8.47 9.34
N LYS A 102 0.48 -9.01 10.30
CA LYS A 102 1.58 -8.32 10.98
C LYS A 102 2.72 -8.07 9.99
N VAL A 103 3.30 -6.88 10.01
CA VAL A 103 4.51 -6.58 9.25
C VAL A 103 5.72 -7.17 9.96
N SER A 104 6.55 -7.93 9.23
CA SER A 104 7.79 -8.51 9.76
C SER A 104 9.01 -7.62 9.46
N SER A 105 10.06 -7.76 10.26
CA SER A 105 11.36 -7.12 9.99
C SER A 105 11.94 -7.55 8.64
N THR A 106 11.70 -8.79 8.21
CA THR A 106 12.07 -9.30 6.88
C THR A 106 11.35 -8.54 5.76
N THR A 107 10.06 -8.23 5.93
CA THR A 107 9.29 -7.42 4.96
C THR A 107 9.89 -6.02 4.86
N ILE A 108 10.20 -5.38 5.99
CA ILE A 108 10.80 -4.04 6.02
C ILE A 108 12.15 -4.04 5.32
N SER A 109 12.99 -5.06 5.60
CA SER A 109 14.30 -5.20 4.97
C SER A 109 14.21 -5.32 3.44
N ARG A 110 13.28 -6.13 2.92
CA ARG A 110 13.03 -6.26 1.47
C ARG A 110 12.57 -4.94 0.85
N VAL A 111 11.62 -4.25 1.48
CA VAL A 111 11.13 -2.94 1.01
C VAL A 111 12.26 -1.90 1.01
N LYS A 112 13.05 -1.82 2.08
CA LYS A 112 14.20 -0.92 2.17
C LYS A 112 15.20 -1.17 1.04
N LYS A 113 15.50 -2.44 0.75
CA LYS A 113 16.41 -2.81 -0.34
C LYS A 113 15.92 -2.27 -1.69
N CYS A 114 14.62 -2.36 -1.98
CA CYS A 114 14.03 -1.81 -3.20
C CYS A 114 14.01 -0.27 -3.21
N LEU A 115 13.77 0.37 -2.06
CA LEU A 115 13.68 1.83 -1.92
C LEU A 115 15.04 2.55 -2.10
N VAL A 116 16.15 1.85 -1.91
CA VAL A 116 17.51 2.39 -2.10
C VAL A 116 17.80 2.67 -3.58
N ASN A 117 17.12 2.03 -4.53
CA ASN A 117 17.32 2.27 -5.96
C ASN A 117 16.79 3.66 -6.37
N PRO A 118 17.64 4.63 -6.78
CA PRO A 118 17.22 5.97 -7.17
C PRO A 118 16.28 5.99 -8.38
N GLU A 119 16.51 5.10 -9.34
CA GLU A 119 15.70 4.94 -10.56
C GLU A 119 14.50 4.00 -10.34
N GLY A 120 14.25 3.58 -9.10
CA GLY A 120 13.19 2.65 -8.75
C GLY A 120 11.82 3.32 -8.64
N GLY A 121 10.76 2.55 -8.93
CA GLY A 121 9.38 3.07 -8.91
C GLY A 121 8.93 3.72 -7.59
N TYR A 122 9.47 3.29 -6.43
CA TYR A 122 9.19 3.97 -5.16
C TYR A 122 9.69 5.42 -5.14
N ARG A 123 10.91 5.67 -5.64
CA ARG A 123 11.48 7.02 -5.70
C ARG A 123 10.71 7.90 -6.68
N THR A 124 10.37 7.35 -7.84
CA THR A 124 9.53 8.03 -8.83
C THR A 124 8.18 8.45 -8.23
N ALA A 125 7.49 7.54 -7.53
CA ALA A 125 6.20 7.85 -6.91
C ALA A 125 6.31 8.88 -5.78
N LEU A 126 7.31 8.76 -4.91
CA LEU A 126 7.54 9.72 -3.81
C LEU A 126 7.82 11.12 -4.34
N ASN A 127 8.72 11.26 -5.31
CA ASN A 127 9.08 12.55 -5.88
C ASN A 127 7.85 13.25 -6.49
N ARG A 128 7.05 12.51 -7.28
CA ARG A 128 5.82 13.05 -7.89
C ARG A 128 4.81 13.52 -6.83
N LEU A 129 4.62 12.75 -5.76
CA LEU A 129 3.71 13.12 -4.67
C LEU A 129 4.18 14.37 -3.90
N ASP A 130 5.50 14.49 -3.70
CA ASP A 130 6.09 15.65 -3.03
C ASP A 130 6.05 16.90 -3.92
N GLU A 131 6.12 16.74 -5.25
CA GLU A 131 5.92 17.82 -6.24
C GLU A 131 4.48 18.33 -6.23
N THR A 132 3.49 17.42 -6.29
CA THR A 132 2.07 17.78 -6.21
C THR A 132 1.76 18.57 -4.93
N SER A 133 2.40 18.21 -3.80
CA SER A 133 2.21 18.91 -2.52
C SER A 133 2.79 20.33 -2.46
N LYS A 134 3.72 20.68 -3.37
CA LYS A 134 4.37 22.01 -3.40
C LYS A 134 3.63 23.01 -4.28
N ASP A 135 2.96 22.55 -5.34
CA ASP A 135 2.27 23.45 -6.26
C ASP A 135 0.98 24.02 -5.66
N ASP A 136 0.28 23.29 -4.79
CA ASP A 136 -0.86 23.81 -3.99
C ASP A 136 -0.49 25.02 -3.10
N ASN A 137 0.80 25.23 -2.81
CA ASN A 137 1.27 26.30 -1.93
C ASN A 137 1.79 27.55 -2.68
N LYS A 138 1.92 27.50 -4.03
CA LYS A 138 2.33 28.66 -4.83
C LYS A 138 1.17 29.62 -5.13
N ASP A 139 -0.06 29.12 -5.20
CA ASP A 139 -1.23 29.94 -5.48
C ASP A 139 -1.66 30.83 -4.29
N ASN A 140 -1.16 30.56 -3.08
CA ASN A 140 -1.42 31.37 -1.88
C ASN A 140 -0.39 32.49 -1.61
N LYS A 141 0.58 32.74 -2.51
CA LYS A 141 1.62 33.76 -2.29
C LYS A 141 1.64 34.92 -3.30
N THR A 142 0.59 35.07 -4.12
CA THR A 142 0.45 36.18 -5.09
C THR A 142 -0.77 37.05 -4.78
N GLN A 143 -0.98 37.40 -3.51
CA GLN A 143 -1.85 38.49 -3.08
C GLN A 143 -1.27 39.11 -1.80
N GLU A 144 -0.17 39.86 -1.94
CA GLU A 144 0.24 40.90 -0.99
C GLU A 144 0.95 42.03 -1.73
#